data_AF-U7NW36-F1
#
_entry.id   AF-U7NW36-F1
#
_cell.length_a   1.000
_cell.length_b   1.000
_cell.length_c   1.000
_cell.angle_alpha   90.00
_cell.angle_beta   90.00
_cell.angle_gamma   90.00
#
_symmetry.space_group_name_H-M   'P 1'
#
loop_
_entity.id
_entity.type
_entity.pdbx_description
1 polymer ?
#
loop_
_entity_poly.entity_id
_entity_poly.type
_entity_poly.pdbx_seq_one_letter_code
_entity_poly.pdbx_strand_id
1 'polypeptide(L)'
;MYSLRRLLMIVSVGLLITGCSTSKKGDIPWYIGVAAPQHYEMWVMNMHLERSGERSWRVPIGTVSCCWTGKYGPRGGGGEMDPFPNLIALHWFSYAEQKFYSTLIRVPDDLEARMSVPALTTTPSGKERYMPRHSLVLGLAPGGQVVMWMMSQRSNAVEVMRVSATEVEGDPADFASATASYLEEHGDYLEEHGLQLDKW
;
A
#
# COMPACT_ATOMS: atom_id res chain seq x y z
N MET A 1 18.63 -30.22 -54.46
CA MET A 1 18.40 -28.85 -53.94
C MET A 1 17.42 -28.73 -52.76
N TYR A 2 16.90 -29.83 -52.17
CA TYR A 2 15.98 -29.76 -51.01
C TYR A 2 16.66 -29.83 -49.63
N SER A 3 17.95 -30.21 -49.58
CA SER A 3 18.68 -30.44 -48.32
C SER A 3 19.10 -29.15 -47.62
N LEU A 4 19.55 -28.14 -48.37
CA LEU A 4 20.07 -26.89 -47.79
C LEU A 4 18.96 -25.99 -47.21
N ARG A 5 17.76 -26.03 -47.81
CA ARG A 5 16.60 -25.22 -47.41
C ARG A 5 15.91 -25.73 -46.13
N ARG A 6 15.98 -27.04 -45.87
CA ARG A 6 15.52 -27.64 -44.59
C ARG A 6 16.54 -27.41 -43.47
N LEU A 7 17.84 -27.43 -43.78
CA LEU A 7 18.88 -27.16 -42.79
C LEU A 7 18.82 -25.69 -42.29
N LEU A 8 18.56 -24.74 -43.19
CA LEU A 8 18.40 -23.31 -42.83
C LEU A 8 17.12 -23.01 -42.03
N MET A 9 16.06 -23.81 -42.15
CA MET A 9 14.85 -23.68 -41.32
C MET A 9 15.00 -24.29 -39.92
N ILE A 10 15.88 -25.27 -39.74
CA ILE A 10 16.13 -25.87 -38.42
C ILE A 10 17.07 -24.97 -37.60
N VAL A 11 18.01 -24.28 -38.26
CA VAL A 11 18.95 -23.36 -37.58
C VAL A 11 18.28 -22.05 -37.15
N SER A 12 17.24 -21.59 -37.83
CA SER A 12 16.52 -20.34 -37.48
C SER A 12 15.44 -20.50 -36.40
N VAL A 13 15.08 -21.73 -36.00
CA VAL A 13 14.13 -22.03 -34.91
C VAL A 13 14.84 -22.24 -33.56
N GLY A 14 16.17 -22.36 -33.54
CA GLY A 14 16.95 -22.59 -32.31
C GLY A 14 17.27 -21.34 -31.47
N LEU A 15 16.97 -20.14 -31.96
CA LEU A 15 17.47 -18.87 -31.39
C LEU A 15 16.47 -18.10 -30.52
N LEU A 16 15.29 -18.65 -30.21
CA LEU A 16 14.21 -17.86 -29.61
C LEU A 16 13.87 -18.13 -28.14
N ILE A 17 14.54 -19.04 -27.42
CA ILE A 17 14.16 -19.27 -26.00
C ILE A 17 15.36 -19.53 -25.10
N THR A 18 16.20 -18.51 -24.89
CA THR A 18 17.00 -18.40 -23.66
C THR A 18 16.92 -17.00 -23.08
N GLY A 19 15.69 -16.52 -22.88
CA GLY A 19 15.43 -15.46 -21.91
C GLY A 19 15.58 -16.02 -20.50
N CYS A 20 16.81 -16.27 -20.04
CA CYS A 20 17.05 -16.44 -18.62
C CYS A 20 16.81 -15.08 -17.97
N SER A 21 15.63 -14.87 -17.39
CA SER A 21 15.49 -13.83 -16.38
C SER A 21 16.33 -14.30 -15.18
N THR A 22 17.57 -13.83 -15.11
CA THR A 22 18.32 -13.83 -13.86
C THR A 22 17.57 -12.93 -12.89
N SER A 23 16.61 -13.50 -12.14
CA SER A 23 16.18 -12.88 -10.89
C SER A 23 17.44 -12.72 -10.05
N LYS A 24 17.88 -11.48 -9.87
CA LYS A 24 19.03 -11.19 -9.01
C LYS A 24 18.68 -11.73 -7.63
N LYS A 25 19.41 -12.74 -7.19
CA LYS A 25 19.47 -13.12 -5.77
C LYS A 25 19.98 -11.89 -5.02
N GLY A 26 19.10 -11.09 -4.43
CA GLY A 26 19.50 -9.90 -3.67
C GLY A 26 18.47 -8.78 -3.59
N ASP A 27 17.50 -8.70 -4.51
CA ASP A 27 16.55 -7.58 -4.52
C ASP A 27 15.37 -7.88 -3.56
N ILE A 28 15.18 -7.02 -2.55
CA ILE A 28 14.06 -7.13 -1.61
C ILE A 28 12.81 -6.62 -2.34
N PRO A 29 11.73 -7.42 -2.46
CA PRO A 29 10.51 -6.96 -3.10
C PRO A 29 9.77 -6.03 -2.15
N TRP A 30 9.88 -4.73 -2.37
CA TRP A 30 9.22 -3.72 -1.57
C TRP A 30 7.73 -3.64 -1.90
N TYR A 31 6.90 -3.60 -0.87
CA TYR A 31 5.46 -3.41 -1.00
C TYR A 31 5.01 -2.19 -0.21
N ILE A 32 3.96 -1.55 -0.71
CA ILE A 32 3.24 -0.53 0.03
C ILE A 32 1.74 -0.80 -0.02
N GLY A 33 1.07 -0.61 1.10
CA GLY A 33 -0.38 -0.76 1.19
C GLY A 33 -1.02 0.30 2.06
N VAL A 34 -2.34 0.38 1.98
CA VAL A 34 -3.17 1.31 2.74
C VAL A 34 -4.09 0.49 3.63
N ALA A 35 -4.23 0.90 4.89
CA ALA A 35 -5.13 0.30 5.86
C ALA A 35 -6.03 1.39 6.45
N ALA A 36 -7.20 0.99 6.94
CA ALA A 36 -8.08 1.88 7.70
C ALA A 36 -8.55 1.17 8.98
N PRO A 37 -8.95 1.92 10.02
CA PRO A 37 -9.66 1.35 11.15
C PRO A 37 -10.96 0.69 10.74
N GLN A 38 -11.38 -0.31 11.52
CA GLN A 38 -12.72 -0.88 11.38
C GLN A 38 -13.76 0.22 11.64
N HIS A 39 -14.86 0.21 10.88
CA HIS A 39 -15.94 1.22 10.87
C HIS A 39 -15.58 2.58 10.28
N TYR A 40 -14.32 2.84 9.93
CA TYR A 40 -13.90 4.10 9.31
C TYR A 40 -13.39 3.82 7.91
N GLU A 41 -14.28 3.28 7.07
CA GLU A 41 -13.97 2.98 5.68
C GLU A 41 -13.64 4.26 4.90
N MET A 42 -12.68 4.12 3.99
CA MET A 42 -12.17 5.22 3.17
C MET A 42 -12.19 4.80 1.70
N TRP A 43 -12.44 5.74 0.79
CA TRP A 43 -12.21 5.53 -0.63
C TRP A 43 -10.97 6.29 -1.06
N VAL A 44 -9.90 5.58 -1.40
CA VAL A 44 -8.66 6.19 -1.89
C VAL A 44 -8.77 6.42 -3.39
N MET A 45 -9.06 7.66 -3.76
CA MET A 45 -9.13 8.10 -5.16
C MET A 45 -7.77 8.03 -5.84
N ASN A 46 -6.72 8.50 -5.17
CA ASN A 46 -5.38 8.56 -5.73
C ASN A 46 -4.33 8.21 -4.68
N MET A 47 -3.48 7.25 -5.02
CA MET A 47 -2.19 7.05 -4.39
C MET A 47 -1.13 7.05 -5.49
N HIS A 48 -0.20 7.99 -5.42
CA HIS A 48 0.88 8.13 -6.38
C HIS A 48 2.22 8.06 -5.66
N LEU A 49 3.14 7.28 -6.22
CA LEU A 49 4.49 7.13 -5.74
C LEU A 49 5.44 7.82 -6.70
N GLU A 50 6.48 8.42 -6.17
CA GLU A 50 7.54 8.99 -6.98
C GLU A 50 8.91 8.67 -6.39
N ARG A 51 9.83 8.31 -7.29
CA ARG A 51 11.26 8.41 -7.11
C ARG A 51 11.76 9.51 -8.05
N SER A 52 12.08 10.67 -7.48
CA SER A 52 12.44 11.84 -8.27
C SER A 52 13.63 11.58 -9.19
N GLY A 53 13.50 12.01 -10.45
CA GLY A 53 14.51 11.79 -11.49
C GLY A 53 14.48 10.39 -12.13
N GLU A 54 13.61 9.49 -11.65
CA GLU A 54 13.53 8.12 -12.17
C GLU A 54 12.13 7.78 -12.67
N ARG A 55 11.12 7.79 -11.79
CA ARG A 55 9.76 7.36 -12.14
C ARG A 55 8.74 7.91 -11.15
N SER A 56 7.53 8.16 -11.65
CA SER A 56 6.34 8.26 -10.82
C SER A 56 5.24 7.34 -11.35
N TRP A 57 4.44 6.74 -10.46
CA TRP A 57 3.39 5.79 -10.84
C TRP A 57 2.24 5.75 -9.83
N ARG A 58 1.06 5.41 -10.32
CA ARG A 58 -0.14 5.26 -9.51
C ARG A 58 -0.24 3.84 -8.94
N VAL A 59 -0.61 3.74 -7.67
CA VAL A 59 -1.06 2.50 -7.04
C VAL A 59 -2.59 2.56 -6.93
N PRO A 60 -3.34 1.73 -7.66
CA PRO A 60 -4.80 1.71 -7.53
C PRO A 60 -5.18 1.07 -6.19
N ILE A 61 -5.95 1.80 -5.38
CA ILE A 61 -6.37 1.35 -4.04
C ILE A 61 -7.89 1.14 -3.99
N GLY A 62 -8.69 2.21 -4.17
CA GLY A 62 -10.16 2.13 -4.06
C GLY A 62 -10.62 2.05 -2.60
N THR A 63 -11.64 1.23 -2.32
CA THR A 63 -12.15 1.03 -0.95
C THR A 63 -11.08 0.43 -0.04
N VAL A 64 -10.87 1.08 1.10
CA VAL A 64 -10.06 0.57 2.20
C VAL A 64 -10.97 0.42 3.41
N SER A 65 -11.26 -0.83 3.73
CA SER A 65 -12.01 -1.21 4.92
C SER A 65 -11.21 -2.24 5.69
N CYS A 66 -10.77 -1.87 6.89
CA CYS A 66 -9.90 -2.73 7.69
C CYS A 66 -8.56 -3.06 6.95
N CYS A 67 -7.50 -3.47 7.63
CA CYS A 67 -7.42 -3.68 9.05
C CYS A 67 -6.25 -2.90 9.62
N TRP A 68 -6.52 -1.82 10.36
CA TRP A 68 -5.54 -1.14 11.23
C TRP A 68 -4.95 -2.08 12.28
N THR A 69 -5.79 -2.97 12.81
CA THR A 69 -5.38 -4.03 13.75
C THR A 69 -6.02 -5.36 13.34
N GLY A 70 -5.42 -6.48 13.75
CA GLY A 70 -5.93 -7.83 13.47
C GLY A 70 -4.80 -8.84 13.36
N LYS A 71 -5.09 -10.13 13.15
CA LYS A 71 -4.07 -11.21 13.10
C LYS A 71 -2.84 -10.88 12.24
N TYR A 72 -3.02 -10.12 11.16
CA TYR A 72 -1.96 -9.72 10.22
C TYR A 72 -1.37 -8.31 10.47
N GLY A 73 -1.87 -7.57 11.47
CA GLY A 73 -1.46 -6.17 11.73
C GLY A 73 -2.12 -5.19 10.77
N PRO A 74 -1.62 -3.93 10.70
CA PRO A 74 -2.05 -2.97 9.70
C PRO A 74 -1.86 -3.56 8.30
N ARG A 75 -2.93 -3.75 7.54
CA ARG A 75 -2.89 -4.33 6.18
C ARG A 75 -4.11 -3.89 5.37
N GLY A 76 -3.93 -3.72 4.06
CA GLY A 76 -5.02 -3.55 3.10
C GLY A 76 -4.49 -3.52 1.66
N GLY A 77 -5.25 -2.92 0.75
CA GLY A 77 -4.93 -2.83 -0.69
C GLY A 77 -3.61 -2.09 -0.94
N GLY A 78 -2.89 -2.46 -1.99
CA GLY A 78 -1.54 -1.96 -2.23
C GLY A 78 -0.89 -2.54 -3.46
N GLY A 79 0.40 -2.28 -3.61
CA GLY A 79 1.18 -2.74 -4.75
C GLY A 79 2.68 -2.76 -4.49
N GLU A 80 3.41 -3.17 -5.52
CA GLU A 80 4.87 -3.12 -5.52
C GLU A 80 5.36 -1.67 -5.51
N MET A 81 6.49 -1.47 -4.84
CA MET A 81 7.13 -0.19 -4.61
C MET A 81 8.56 -0.22 -5.16
N ASP A 82 8.67 -0.36 -6.48
CA ASP A 82 9.94 -0.40 -7.21
C ASP A 82 9.94 0.64 -8.35
N PRO A 83 10.84 1.65 -8.31
CA PRO A 83 11.88 1.91 -7.30
C PRO A 83 11.35 2.31 -5.92
N PHE A 84 12.20 2.34 -4.88
CA PHE A 84 11.81 2.82 -3.56
C PHE A 84 11.56 4.35 -3.60
N PRO A 85 10.33 4.83 -3.33
CA PRO A 85 9.94 6.22 -3.53
C PRO A 85 10.52 7.14 -2.46
N ASN A 86 10.73 8.40 -2.85
CA ASN A 86 11.05 9.49 -1.93
C ASN A 86 9.82 10.41 -1.68
N LEU A 87 8.75 10.26 -2.46
CA LEU A 87 7.49 11.01 -2.31
C LEU A 87 6.28 10.08 -2.48
N ILE A 88 5.25 10.33 -1.67
CA ILE A 88 3.95 9.65 -1.72
C ILE A 88 2.85 10.70 -1.69
N ALA A 89 2.04 10.78 -2.73
CA ALA A 89 0.82 11.60 -2.75
C ALA A 89 -0.40 10.73 -2.45
N LEU A 90 -1.26 11.20 -1.56
CA LEU A 90 -2.51 10.54 -1.20
C LEU A 90 -3.68 11.51 -1.33
N HIS A 91 -4.78 11.02 -1.87
CA HIS A 91 -6.06 11.72 -1.91
C HIS A 91 -7.19 10.71 -1.70
N TRP A 92 -8.04 10.94 -0.70
CA TRP A 92 -9.10 10.02 -0.33
C TRP A 92 -10.34 10.72 0.21
N PHE A 93 -11.45 9.99 0.20
CA PHE A 93 -12.73 10.37 0.77
C PHE A 93 -13.01 9.52 2.01
N SER A 94 -13.39 10.16 3.11
CA SER A 94 -13.80 9.50 4.36
C SER A 94 -15.31 9.36 4.39
N TYR A 95 -15.83 8.12 4.37
CA TYR A 95 -17.28 7.91 4.39
C TYR A 95 -17.90 8.37 5.70
N ALA A 96 -17.24 8.13 6.83
CA ALA A 96 -17.70 8.53 8.15
C ALA A 96 -17.84 10.06 8.29
N GLU A 97 -16.96 10.81 7.63
CA GLU A 97 -16.87 12.26 7.79
C GLU A 97 -17.51 13.03 6.62
N GLN A 98 -17.78 12.35 5.50
CA GLN A 98 -18.20 12.98 4.24
C GLN A 98 -17.23 14.06 3.77
N LYS A 99 -15.93 13.80 3.92
CA LYS A 99 -14.83 14.75 3.67
C LYS A 99 -13.75 14.19 2.78
N PHE A 100 -13.11 15.09 2.03
CA PHE A 100 -11.95 14.80 1.20
C PHE A 100 -10.67 15.23 1.89
N TYR A 101 -9.64 14.40 1.80
CA TYR A 101 -8.34 14.67 2.38
C TYR A 101 -7.23 14.48 1.35
N SER A 102 -6.21 15.31 1.43
CA SER A 102 -5.01 15.22 0.59
C SER A 102 -3.74 15.42 1.40
N THR A 103 -2.70 14.67 1.07
CA THR A 103 -1.35 14.92 1.61
C THR A 103 -0.25 14.52 0.63
N LEU A 104 0.89 15.16 0.77
CA LEU A 104 2.15 14.80 0.12
C LEU A 104 3.17 14.47 1.21
N ILE A 105 3.57 13.21 1.26
CA ILE A 105 4.49 12.67 2.27
C ILE A 105 5.87 12.57 1.64
N ARG A 106 6.86 13.22 2.27
CA ARG A 106 8.27 12.96 1.99
C ARG A 106 8.71 11.73 2.78
N VAL A 107 9.17 10.71 2.06
CA VAL A 107 9.68 9.49 2.69
C VAL A 107 11.05 9.80 3.30
N PRO A 108 11.33 9.40 4.56
CA PRO A 108 12.65 9.57 5.16
C PRO A 108 13.76 8.92 4.32
N ASP A 109 14.85 9.65 4.09
CA ASP A 109 15.96 9.21 3.22
C ASP A 109 16.62 7.90 3.69
N ASP A 110 16.55 7.59 4.99
CA ASP A 110 17.12 6.39 5.61
C ASP A 110 16.16 5.20 5.66
N LEU A 111 14.90 5.36 5.22
CA LEU A 111 13.86 4.36 5.45
C LEU A 111 14.12 3.05 4.70
N GLU A 112 14.58 3.12 3.44
CA GLU A 112 14.94 1.94 2.65
C GLU A 112 16.04 1.13 3.33
N ALA A 113 17.08 1.80 3.84
CA ALA A 113 18.18 1.17 4.56
C ALA A 113 17.69 0.51 5.86
N ARG A 114 16.85 1.22 6.63
CA ARG A 114 16.23 0.69 7.87
C ARG A 114 15.34 -0.53 7.61
N MET A 115 14.56 -0.50 6.53
CA MET A 115 13.69 -1.60 6.13
C MET A 115 14.47 -2.82 5.64
N SER A 116 15.65 -2.60 5.04
CA SER A 116 16.53 -3.65 4.53
C SER A 116 17.17 -4.49 5.64
N VAL A 117 17.34 -3.93 6.84
CA VAL A 117 17.90 -4.65 8.00
C VAL A 117 16.95 -5.77 8.44
N PRO A 118 17.37 -7.05 8.40
CA PRO A 118 16.54 -8.14 8.88
C PRO A 118 16.19 -7.99 10.36
N ALA A 119 14.92 -8.17 10.69
CA ALA A 119 14.42 -8.17 12.06
C ALA A 119 13.72 -9.49 12.36
N LEU A 120 13.76 -9.91 13.63
CA LEU A 120 12.96 -11.04 14.10
C LEU A 120 11.48 -10.76 13.81
N THR A 121 10.82 -11.72 13.19
CA THR A 121 9.40 -11.65 12.88
C THR A 121 8.75 -13.00 13.17
N THR A 122 7.51 -12.95 13.66
CA THR A 122 6.68 -14.10 13.95
C THR A 122 5.53 -14.09 12.97
N THR A 123 5.39 -15.17 12.20
CA THR A 123 4.29 -15.31 11.26
C THR A 123 2.95 -15.45 11.98
N PRO A 124 1.83 -15.24 11.27
CA PRO A 124 0.49 -15.54 11.77
C PRO A 124 0.26 -17.00 12.21
N SER A 125 1.17 -17.92 11.85
CA SER A 125 1.19 -19.32 12.28
C SER A 125 2.14 -19.59 13.45
N GLY A 126 2.72 -18.56 14.06
CA GLY A 126 3.66 -18.67 15.18
C GLY A 126 5.12 -19.03 14.80
N LYS A 127 5.48 -19.01 13.51
CA LYS A 127 6.87 -19.35 13.09
C LYS A 127 7.75 -18.12 13.15
N GLU A 128 8.89 -18.22 13.81
CA GLU A 128 9.90 -17.17 13.86
C GLU A 128 10.88 -17.26 12.69
N ARG A 129 11.29 -16.09 12.18
CA ARG A 129 12.37 -15.95 11.19
C ARG A 129 12.94 -14.53 11.24
N TYR A 130 14.16 -14.35 10.75
CA TYR A 130 14.70 -13.02 10.48
C TYR A 130 14.48 -12.68 9.01
N MET A 131 13.88 -11.51 8.74
CA MET A 131 13.73 -11.02 7.38
C MET A 131 13.61 -9.49 7.33
N PRO A 132 13.93 -8.85 6.20
CA PRO A 132 13.69 -7.43 6.00
C PRO A 132 12.22 -7.05 6.21
N ARG A 133 12.00 -5.84 6.71
CA ARG A 133 10.67 -5.21 6.81
C ARG A 133 10.27 -4.69 5.43
N HIS A 134 9.95 -5.60 4.54
CA HIS A 134 9.71 -5.34 3.12
C HIS A 134 8.37 -4.66 2.80
N SER A 135 7.59 -4.24 3.80
CA SER A 135 6.31 -3.55 3.59
C SER A 135 6.24 -2.22 4.32
N LEU A 136 5.81 -1.18 3.59
CA LEU A 136 5.24 0.04 4.16
C LEU A 136 3.72 -0.06 4.22
N VAL A 137 3.12 0.36 5.33
CA VAL A 137 1.66 0.46 5.44
C VAL A 137 1.30 1.87 5.85
N LEU A 138 0.39 2.48 5.11
CA LEU A 138 -0.19 3.79 5.40
C LEU A 138 -1.58 3.58 6.01
N GLY A 139 -1.70 3.82 7.30
CA GLY A 139 -2.98 3.83 7.99
C GLY A 139 -3.67 5.17 7.79
N LEU A 140 -4.85 5.18 7.18
CA LEU A 140 -5.73 6.35 7.10
C LEU A 140 -6.71 6.30 8.27
N ALA A 141 -6.63 7.26 9.19
CA ALA A 141 -7.51 7.40 10.33
C ALA A 141 -8.43 8.61 10.18
N PRO A 142 -9.57 8.63 10.91
CA PRO A 142 -10.46 9.79 10.99
C PRO A 142 -9.73 11.10 11.30
N GLY A 143 -10.25 12.22 10.79
CA GLY A 143 -9.63 13.54 10.97
C GLY A 143 -8.42 13.78 10.07
N GLY A 144 -8.25 12.99 9.02
CA GLY A 144 -7.17 13.18 8.04
C GLY A 144 -5.79 12.71 8.51
N GLN A 145 -5.70 11.86 9.52
CA GLN A 145 -4.42 11.39 10.04
C GLN A 145 -3.88 10.21 9.21
N VAL A 146 -2.62 10.29 8.80
CA VAL A 146 -1.88 9.17 8.19
C VAL A 146 -0.82 8.68 9.17
N VAL A 147 -0.75 7.37 9.41
CA VAL A 147 0.31 6.72 10.19
C VAL A 147 1.07 5.76 9.29
N MET A 148 2.39 5.88 9.24
CA MET A 148 3.24 5.02 8.42
C MET A 148 3.93 3.98 9.29
N TRP A 149 3.82 2.70 8.94
CA TRP A 149 4.60 1.62 9.55
C TRP A 149 5.54 0.97 8.56
N MET A 150 6.72 0.58 9.03
CA MET A 150 7.55 -0.43 8.37
C MET A 150 7.34 -1.78 9.03
N MET A 151 7.18 -2.84 8.24
CA MET A 151 6.95 -4.19 8.78
C MET A 151 7.26 -5.31 7.78
N SER A 152 7.39 -6.53 8.29
CA SER A 152 7.24 -7.75 7.49
C SER A 152 6.05 -8.59 7.95
N GLN A 153 5.75 -8.54 9.26
CA GLN A 153 4.55 -9.09 9.87
C GLN A 153 4.14 -8.18 11.03
N ARG A 154 2.94 -8.38 11.58
CA ARG A 154 2.44 -7.66 12.75
C ARG A 154 3.45 -7.56 13.90
N SER A 155 4.18 -8.66 14.17
CA SER A 155 5.05 -8.78 15.35
C SER A 155 6.24 -7.80 15.34
N ASN A 156 6.61 -7.28 14.17
CA ASN A 156 7.75 -6.38 14.01
C ASN A 156 7.38 -5.05 13.34
N ALA A 157 6.09 -4.71 13.35
CA ALA A 157 5.63 -3.42 12.90
C ALA A 157 6.21 -2.31 13.79
N VAL A 158 6.81 -1.32 13.14
CA VAL A 158 7.39 -0.14 13.79
C VAL A 158 6.81 1.08 13.12
N GLU A 159 6.22 1.97 13.91
CA GLU A 159 5.76 3.27 13.43
C GLU A 159 6.96 4.10 12.99
N VAL A 160 6.89 4.65 11.78
CA VAL A 160 7.93 5.47 11.16
C VAL A 160 7.63 6.93 11.39
N MET A 161 6.39 7.36 11.13
CA MET A 161 5.95 8.74 11.25
C MET A 161 4.43 8.86 11.23
N ARG A 162 3.96 10.05 11.63
CA ARG A 162 2.56 10.50 11.54
C ARG A 162 2.49 11.78 10.73
N VAL A 163 1.52 11.90 9.84
CA VAL A 163 1.30 13.07 8.98
C VAL A 163 -0.17 13.44 8.99
N SER A 164 -0.49 14.71 9.21
CA SER A 164 -1.85 15.23 9.05
C SER A 164 -2.06 15.64 7.60
N ALA A 165 -3.16 15.18 7.01
CA ALA A 165 -3.63 15.63 5.71
C ALA A 165 -4.44 16.93 5.83
N THR A 166 -4.55 17.62 4.71
CA THR A 166 -5.39 18.80 4.58
C THR A 166 -6.76 18.37 4.10
N GLU A 167 -7.81 18.82 4.76
CA GLU A 167 -9.17 18.74 4.23
C GLU A 167 -9.24 19.60 2.96
N VAL A 168 -9.75 19.03 1.86
CA VAL A 168 -9.85 19.71 0.57
C VAL A 168 -11.30 19.72 0.09
N GLU A 169 -11.62 20.65 -0.81
CA GLU A 169 -12.93 20.71 -1.43
C GLU A 169 -13.20 19.48 -2.32
N GLY A 170 -14.46 19.07 -2.37
CA GLY A 170 -14.99 18.01 -3.22
C GLY A 170 -16.50 17.89 -3.00
N ASP A 171 -17.21 17.18 -3.88
CA ASP A 171 -18.66 16.96 -3.74
C ASP A 171 -18.93 15.57 -3.15
N PRO A 172 -19.38 15.46 -1.88
CA PRO A 172 -19.75 14.18 -1.29
C PRO A 172 -20.88 13.47 -2.03
N ALA A 173 -21.68 14.18 -2.83
CA ALA A 173 -22.75 13.58 -3.62
C ALA A 173 -22.21 12.57 -4.66
N ASP A 174 -20.96 12.73 -5.11
CA ASP A 174 -20.27 11.76 -5.97
C ASP A 174 -20.16 10.37 -5.32
N PHE A 175 -20.23 10.31 -3.98
CA PHE A 175 -20.16 9.11 -3.17
C PHE A 175 -21.47 8.76 -2.48
N ALA A 176 -22.60 9.39 -2.83
CA ALA A 176 -23.87 9.24 -2.11
C ALA A 176 -24.33 7.78 -2.00
N SER A 177 -24.28 7.02 -3.11
CA SER A 177 -24.70 5.62 -3.09
C SER A 177 -23.78 4.74 -2.24
N ALA A 178 -22.46 4.94 -2.33
CA ALA A 178 -21.50 4.17 -1.55
C ALA A 178 -21.57 4.54 -0.06
N THR A 179 -21.80 5.81 0.24
CA THR A 179 -22.06 6.31 1.60
C THR A 179 -23.31 5.67 2.19
N ALA A 180 -24.40 5.57 1.43
CA ALA A 180 -25.63 4.94 1.91
C ALA A 180 -25.39 3.48 2.33
N SER A 181 -24.67 2.71 1.51
CA SER A 181 -24.29 1.32 1.86
C SER A 181 -23.36 1.27 3.07
N TYR A 182 -22.37 2.15 3.14
CA TYR A 182 -21.48 2.25 4.31
C TYR A 182 -22.26 2.54 5.60
N LEU A 183 -23.23 3.46 5.56
CA LEU A 183 -24.04 3.81 6.72
C LEU A 183 -25.02 2.70 7.13
N GLU A 184 -25.48 1.86 6.19
CA GLU A 184 -26.27 0.67 6.52
C GLU A 184 -25.46 -0.32 7.37
N GLU A 185 -24.15 -0.45 7.11
CA GLU A 185 -23.27 -1.39 7.82
C GLU A 185 -22.62 -0.80 9.09
N HIS A 186 -22.41 0.51 9.14
CA HIS A 186 -21.60 1.17 10.16
C HIS A 186 -22.26 2.37 10.86
N GLY A 187 -23.46 2.77 10.45
CA GLY A 187 -24.19 3.90 11.02
C GLY A 187 -24.41 3.77 12.52
N ASP A 188 -24.94 2.63 12.99
CA ASP A 188 -25.18 2.37 14.42
C ASP A 188 -23.92 2.54 15.27
N TYR A 189 -22.76 2.09 14.75
CA TYR A 189 -21.48 2.25 15.43
C TYR A 189 -21.11 3.74 15.58
N LEU A 190 -21.29 4.52 14.52
CA LEU A 190 -21.01 5.95 14.54
C LEU A 190 -21.98 6.72 15.46
N GLU A 191 -23.24 6.32 15.53
CA GLU A 191 -24.22 6.93 16.44
C GLU A 191 -23.87 6.66 17.91
N GLU A 192 -23.46 5.44 18.23
CA GLU A 192 -23.11 5.04 19.59
C GLU A 192 -21.75 5.63 20.05
N HIS A 193 -20.76 5.66 19.16
CA HIS A 193 -19.37 5.97 19.54
C HIS A 193 -18.88 7.33 19.04
N GLY A 194 -19.56 7.94 18.07
CA GLY A 194 -19.07 9.14 17.39
C GLY A 194 -17.78 8.91 16.59
N LEU A 195 -17.19 10.02 16.13
CA LEU A 195 -15.88 10.02 15.48
C LEU A 195 -14.77 9.92 16.53
N GLN A 196 -14.03 8.81 16.54
CA GLN A 196 -12.95 8.54 17.49
C GLN A 196 -11.63 9.13 16.98
N LEU A 197 -11.44 10.45 17.06
CA LEU A 197 -10.29 11.12 16.46
C LEU A 197 -8.94 10.83 17.18
N ASP A 198 -8.95 10.72 18.50
CA ASP A 198 -7.72 10.57 19.32
C ASP A 198 -7.27 9.12 19.55
N LYS A 199 -7.93 8.15 18.92
CA LYS A 199 -7.76 6.71 19.22
C LYS A 199 -6.61 6.05 18.47
N TRP A 200 -6.15 6.64 17.36
CA TRP A 200 -5.35 5.97 16.32
C TRP A 200 -3.89 6.40 16.33
#